data_AF-A0A8C9NDE7-F1
#
_entry.id   AF-A0A8C9NDE7-F1
#
_cell.length_a   1.000
_cell.length_b   1.000
_cell.length_c   1.000
_cell.angle_alpha   90.00
_cell.angle_beta   90.00
_cell.angle_gamma   90.00
#
_symmetry.space_group_name_H-M   'P 1'
#
loop_
_entity.id
_entity.type
_entity.pdbx_description
1 polymer ?
#
loop_
_entity_poly.entity_id
_entity_poly.type
_entity_poly.pdbx_seq_one_letter_code
_entity_poly.pdbx_strand_id
1 'polypeptide(L)'
;MRFAMKSRRGPHVPVGQHAPKDLKEEIDIRLSRVQDIKYEPRLLAEDDGRLLQLETPGCYNYLYRMKALDAIRTSEIPFQAEARYPKSLIGKNFCAYLLELRNSSTSFKGIRKVLIDTLLDGYESARYGTGVFGKTEYLKYEEALNELANITKARGGSSQRQHQSAVKDLTLSPEVSNPTTIQVTYLPSSQKSKRAKHFLELKSFKDNYNTLESTLSRRMGMLEQGS
;
A
#
# COMPACT_ATOMS: atom_id res chain seq x y z
N MET A 1 -23.54 -54.93 -13.87
CA MET A 1 -22.30 -54.27 -13.39
C MET A 1 -22.35 -52.80 -13.74
N ARG A 2 -22.20 -51.89 -12.78
CA ARG A 2 -22.07 -50.45 -13.04
C ARG A 2 -20.59 -50.07 -12.93
N PHE A 3 -19.90 -49.91 -14.05
CA PHE A 3 -18.55 -49.37 -14.10
C PHE A 3 -18.62 -47.86 -13.89
N ALA A 4 -18.45 -47.39 -12.66
CA ALA A 4 -18.20 -45.98 -12.40
C ALA A 4 -16.72 -45.69 -12.72
N MET A 5 -16.45 -44.97 -13.82
CA MET A 5 -15.12 -44.46 -14.14
C MET A 5 -14.68 -43.49 -13.03
N LYS A 6 -13.80 -43.94 -12.13
CA LYS A 6 -13.06 -43.05 -11.24
C LYS A 6 -12.19 -42.14 -12.11
N SER A 7 -12.58 -40.87 -12.25
CA SER A 7 -11.65 -39.84 -12.72
C SER A 7 -10.48 -39.80 -11.75
N ARG A 8 -9.28 -40.15 -12.23
CA ARG A 8 -8.01 -39.96 -11.49
C ARG A 8 -7.53 -38.50 -11.54
N ARG A 9 -8.37 -37.56 -11.98
CA ARG A 9 -8.03 -36.14 -11.96
C ARG A 9 -8.33 -35.60 -10.58
N GLY A 10 -7.35 -35.73 -9.69
CA GLY A 10 -7.34 -34.93 -8.46
C GLY A 10 -7.27 -33.44 -8.81
N PRO A 11 -7.53 -32.54 -7.85
CA PRO A 11 -7.54 -31.07 -8.04
C PRO A 11 -6.21 -30.45 -8.53
N HIS A 12 -5.19 -31.27 -8.80
CA HIS A 12 -3.82 -30.85 -9.07
C HIS A 12 -3.15 -31.76 -10.13
N VAL A 13 -3.84 -32.04 -11.23
CA VAL A 13 -3.17 -32.61 -12.40
C VAL A 13 -2.53 -31.45 -13.19
N PRO A 14 -1.21 -31.47 -13.44
CA PRO A 14 -0.57 -30.39 -14.19
C PRO A 14 -1.19 -30.27 -15.60
N VAL A 15 -1.31 -29.04 -16.07
CA VAL A 15 -1.83 -28.75 -17.40
C VAL A 15 -0.98 -29.49 -18.43
N GLY A 16 -1.62 -30.22 -19.34
CA GLY A 16 -0.88 -31.00 -20.35
C GLY A 16 -0.32 -32.35 -19.87
N GLN A 17 -0.75 -32.89 -18.73
CA GLN A 17 -0.25 -34.19 -18.23
C GLN A 17 -0.36 -35.37 -19.22
N HIS A 18 -1.34 -35.34 -20.12
CA HIS A 18 -1.52 -36.37 -21.17
C HIS A 18 -1.04 -35.91 -22.55
N ALA A 19 -0.43 -34.72 -22.65
CA ALA A 19 0.16 -34.25 -23.89
C ALA A 19 1.45 -35.02 -24.20
N PRO A 20 1.82 -35.16 -25.49
CA PRO A 20 3.15 -35.61 -25.89
C PRO A 20 4.23 -34.78 -25.18
N LYS A 21 5.39 -35.40 -24.89
CA LYS A 21 6.46 -34.80 -24.07
C LYS A 21 6.82 -33.38 -24.52
N ASP A 22 7.07 -33.20 -25.81
CA ASP A 22 7.46 -31.89 -26.37
C ASP A 22 6.36 -30.83 -26.19
N LEU A 23 5.10 -31.23 -26.32
CA LEU A 23 3.97 -30.32 -26.10
C LEU A 23 3.77 -30.01 -24.61
N LYS A 24 4.00 -30.98 -23.72
CA LYS A 24 3.98 -30.75 -22.27
C LYS A 24 5.09 -29.78 -21.85
N GLU A 25 6.31 -29.96 -22.36
CA GLU A 25 7.43 -29.05 -22.11
C GLU A 25 7.12 -27.63 -22.62
N GLU A 26 6.55 -27.49 -23.81
CA GLU A 26 6.13 -26.19 -24.34
C GLU A 26 5.02 -25.55 -23.52
N ILE A 27 4.05 -26.33 -23.01
CA ILE A 27 3.02 -25.84 -22.08
C ILE A 27 3.67 -25.30 -20.80
N ASP A 28 4.58 -26.07 -20.19
CA ASP A 28 5.26 -25.67 -18.96
C ASP A 28 6.12 -24.41 -19.17
N ILE A 29 6.82 -24.30 -20.31
CA ILE A 29 7.57 -23.09 -20.71
C ILE A 29 6.64 -21.88 -20.87
N ARG A 30 5.46 -22.04 -21.45
CA ARG A 30 4.49 -20.93 -21.61
C ARG A 30 3.87 -20.53 -20.29
N LEU A 31 3.57 -21.49 -19.41
CA LEU A 31 3.01 -21.21 -18.09
C LEU A 31 4.03 -20.57 -17.15
N SER A 32 5.31 -20.92 -17.24
CA SER A 32 6.36 -20.30 -16.41
C SER A 32 6.49 -18.80 -16.70
N ARG A 33 6.31 -18.37 -17.96
CA ARG A 33 6.29 -16.95 -18.36
C ARG A 33 5.18 -16.12 -17.70
N VAL A 34 4.13 -16.74 -17.16
CA VAL A 34 3.06 -16.01 -16.45
C VAL A 34 3.61 -15.27 -15.22
N GLN A 35 4.67 -15.81 -14.61
CA GLN A 35 5.34 -15.16 -13.46
C GLN A 35 6.07 -13.87 -13.85
N ASP A 36 6.43 -13.71 -15.14
CA ASP A 36 7.12 -12.54 -15.67
C ASP A 36 6.15 -11.40 -16.07
N ILE A 37 4.83 -11.64 -16.01
CA ILE A 37 3.84 -10.61 -16.33
C ILE A 37 3.84 -9.55 -15.23
N LYS A 38 4.38 -8.38 -15.56
CA LYS A 38 4.48 -7.21 -14.65
C LYS A 38 3.38 -6.18 -14.87
N TYR A 39 2.77 -6.18 -16.05
CA TYR A 39 1.84 -5.15 -16.47
C TYR A 39 0.45 -5.73 -16.73
N GLU A 40 -0.56 -5.02 -16.27
CA GLU A 40 -1.95 -5.33 -16.56
C GLU A 40 -2.45 -4.35 -17.63
N PRO A 41 -2.99 -4.82 -18.77
CA PRO A 41 -3.47 -3.96 -19.84
C PRO A 41 -4.69 -3.13 -19.40
N ARG A 42 -4.85 -1.94 -19.99
CA ARG A 42 -6.12 -1.20 -19.98
C ARG A 42 -7.13 -1.98 -20.83
N LEU A 43 -8.32 -2.18 -20.30
CA LEU A 43 -9.32 -3.07 -20.89
C LEU A 43 -10.24 -2.33 -21.89
N LEU A 44 -10.57 -1.07 -21.58
CA LEU A 44 -11.41 -0.19 -22.37
C LEU A 44 -10.65 1.11 -22.67
N ALA A 45 -10.48 1.43 -23.95
CA ALA A 45 -10.04 2.75 -24.40
C ALA A 45 -11.17 3.77 -24.23
N GLU A 46 -10.85 5.06 -24.23
CA GLU A 46 -11.82 6.13 -24.00
C GLU A 46 -12.80 6.31 -25.17
N ASP A 47 -12.32 5.99 -26.37
CA ASP A 47 -13.02 6.02 -27.66
C ASP A 47 -13.50 4.61 -28.11
N ASP A 48 -13.49 3.63 -27.20
CA ASP A 48 -13.88 2.27 -27.52
C ASP A 48 -15.37 2.20 -27.91
N GLY A 49 -15.67 1.79 -29.15
CA GLY A 49 -17.03 1.72 -29.67
C GLY A 49 -17.96 0.79 -28.87
N ARG A 50 -17.43 -0.14 -28.07
CA ARG A 50 -18.23 -0.97 -27.15
C ARG A 50 -18.87 -0.14 -26.04
N LEU A 51 -18.31 1.03 -25.70
CA LEU A 51 -18.86 1.91 -24.68
C LEU A 51 -20.24 2.47 -25.06
N LEU A 52 -20.52 2.62 -26.35
CA LEU A 52 -21.82 3.07 -26.86
C LEU A 52 -22.95 2.08 -26.53
N GLN A 53 -22.59 0.82 -26.26
CA GLN A 53 -23.55 -0.25 -25.96
C GLN A 53 -24.02 -0.22 -24.50
N LEU A 54 -23.35 0.52 -23.60
CA LEU A 54 -23.76 0.61 -22.18
C LEU A 54 -25.14 1.25 -21.98
N GLU A 55 -25.56 2.11 -22.90
CA GLU A 55 -26.88 2.76 -22.83
C GLU A 55 -28.01 1.90 -23.42
N THR A 56 -27.68 0.71 -23.95
CA THR A 56 -28.69 -0.20 -24.54
C THR A 56 -29.27 -1.15 -23.48
N PRO A 57 -30.60 -1.29 -23.38
CA PRO A 57 -31.23 -2.25 -22.47
C PRO A 57 -30.78 -3.69 -22.75
N GLY A 58 -30.37 -4.42 -21.71
CA GLY A 58 -29.79 -5.76 -21.84
C GLY A 58 -28.25 -5.79 -21.96
N CYS A 59 -27.59 -4.64 -21.75
CA CYS A 59 -26.15 -4.49 -21.87
C CYS A 59 -25.36 -5.54 -21.08
N TYR A 60 -24.31 -6.03 -21.72
CA TYR A 60 -23.41 -7.04 -21.22
C TYR A 60 -22.71 -6.64 -19.90
N ASN A 61 -22.89 -7.46 -18.87
CA ASN A 61 -22.21 -7.33 -17.57
C ASN A 61 -20.68 -7.20 -17.68
N TYR A 62 -20.07 -7.76 -18.73
CA TYR A 62 -18.61 -7.74 -18.89
C TYR A 62 -18.05 -6.31 -19.10
N LEU A 63 -18.80 -5.39 -19.71
CA LEU A 63 -18.30 -4.02 -19.93
C LEU A 63 -18.19 -3.24 -18.61
N TYR A 64 -19.18 -3.36 -17.73
CA TYR A 64 -19.12 -2.76 -16.39
C TYR A 64 -18.00 -3.36 -15.55
N ARG A 65 -17.72 -4.66 -15.71
CA ARG A 65 -16.57 -5.32 -15.05
C ARG A 65 -15.24 -4.77 -15.54
N MET A 66 -15.08 -4.63 -16.86
CA MET A 66 -13.87 -4.03 -17.44
C MET A 66 -13.70 -2.57 -16.99
N LYS A 67 -14.78 -1.80 -16.99
CA LYS A 67 -14.80 -0.40 -16.54
C LYS A 67 -14.41 -0.28 -15.08
N ALA A 68 -14.89 -1.16 -14.20
CA ALA A 68 -14.51 -1.17 -12.78
C ALA A 68 -13.00 -1.41 -12.58
N LEU A 69 -12.40 -2.33 -13.35
CA LEU A 69 -10.97 -2.60 -13.25
C LEU A 69 -10.12 -1.44 -13.77
N ASP A 70 -10.56 -0.76 -14.83
CA ASP A 70 -9.87 0.42 -15.33
C ASP A 70 -10.07 1.65 -14.44
N ALA A 71 -11.20 1.77 -13.73
CA ALA A 71 -11.48 2.87 -12.81
C ALA A 71 -10.43 2.96 -11.67
N ILE A 72 -9.82 1.84 -11.28
CA ILE A 72 -8.71 1.84 -10.31
C ILE A 72 -7.51 2.64 -10.84
N ARG A 73 -7.22 2.55 -12.15
CA ARG A 73 -6.08 3.27 -12.76
C ARG A 73 -6.32 4.76 -12.84
N THR A 74 -7.56 5.16 -13.10
CA THR A 74 -7.96 6.56 -13.15
C THR A 74 -8.21 7.15 -11.77
N SER A 75 -8.37 6.30 -10.75
CA SER A 75 -8.42 6.76 -9.36
C SER A 75 -7.08 7.37 -8.99
N GLU A 76 -7.10 8.60 -8.49
CA GLU A 76 -5.91 9.30 -7.99
C GLU A 76 -5.47 8.76 -6.60
N ILE A 77 -5.67 7.48 -6.34
CA ILE A 77 -5.32 6.84 -5.08
C ILE A 77 -3.83 6.47 -5.13
N PRO A 78 -3.01 6.96 -4.18
CA PRO A 78 -1.60 6.61 -4.10
C PRO A 78 -1.49 5.20 -3.48
N PHE A 79 -1.65 4.17 -4.31
CA PHE A 79 -1.33 2.78 -3.95
C PHE A 79 -0.13 2.24 -4.75
N GLN A 80 0.30 2.97 -5.78
CA GLN A 80 1.45 2.64 -6.63
C GLN A 80 2.75 3.27 -6.12
N ALA A 81 2.67 4.37 -5.36
CA ALA A 81 3.83 5.18 -4.97
C ALA A 81 4.62 4.58 -3.80
N GLU A 82 3.97 3.81 -2.94
CA GLU A 82 4.55 3.24 -1.72
C GLU A 82 5.31 1.92 -1.97
N ALA A 83 5.37 1.48 -3.23
CA ALA A 83 6.25 0.45 -3.81
C ALA A 83 6.67 -0.72 -2.89
N ARG A 84 5.77 -1.22 -2.04
CA ARG A 84 6.00 -2.47 -1.31
C ARG A 84 5.98 -3.67 -2.26
N TYR A 85 5.36 -3.53 -3.44
CA TYR A 85 5.18 -4.60 -4.42
C TYR A 85 5.36 -4.12 -5.88
N PRO A 86 6.57 -3.64 -6.25
CA PRO A 86 6.84 -3.04 -7.56
C PRO A 86 6.68 -4.00 -8.75
N LYS A 87 6.55 -5.31 -8.50
CA LYS A 87 6.36 -6.36 -9.51
C LYS A 87 4.92 -6.85 -9.64
N SER A 88 4.01 -6.42 -8.78
CA SER A 88 2.65 -6.97 -8.72
C SER A 88 1.69 -6.15 -9.59
N LEU A 89 0.69 -6.84 -10.16
CA LEU A 89 -0.29 -6.23 -11.06
C LEU A 89 -1.11 -5.15 -10.32
N ILE A 90 -1.60 -4.17 -11.08
CA ILE A 90 -2.38 -3.04 -10.57
C ILE A 90 -3.49 -3.51 -9.63
N GLY A 91 -4.26 -4.52 -10.04
CA GLY A 91 -5.33 -5.05 -9.20
C GLY A 91 -4.85 -5.78 -7.93
N LYS A 92 -3.74 -6.53 -8.01
CA LYS A 92 -3.15 -7.21 -6.83
C LYS A 92 -2.58 -6.19 -5.83
N ASN A 93 -1.95 -5.12 -6.33
CA ASN A 93 -1.45 -4.02 -5.50
C ASN A 93 -2.61 -3.28 -4.82
N PHE A 94 -3.68 -3.02 -5.56
CA PHE A 94 -4.85 -2.34 -5.03
C PHE A 94 -5.52 -3.14 -3.90
N CYS A 95 -5.72 -4.45 -4.07
CA CYS A 95 -6.25 -5.30 -2.99
C CYS A 95 -5.33 -5.34 -1.77
N ALA A 96 -4.02 -5.51 -1.98
CA ALA A 96 -3.05 -5.52 -0.88
C ALA A 96 -3.08 -4.20 -0.11
N TYR A 97 -3.16 -3.07 -0.84
CA TYR A 97 -3.33 -1.74 -0.26
C TYR A 97 -4.61 -1.64 0.57
N LEU A 98 -5.77 -2.03 0.03
CA LEU A 98 -7.04 -2.00 0.77
C LEU A 98 -7.01 -2.88 2.03
N LEU A 99 -6.41 -4.07 1.96
CA LEU A 99 -6.25 -4.94 3.12
C LEU A 99 -5.33 -4.33 4.18
N GLU A 100 -4.26 -3.66 3.75
CA GLU A 100 -3.39 -2.91 4.66
C GLU A 100 -4.16 -1.76 5.33
N LEU A 101 -4.95 -1.00 4.57
CA LEU A 101 -5.82 0.05 5.12
C LEU A 101 -6.76 -0.51 6.19
N ARG A 102 -7.42 -1.64 5.89
CA ARG A 102 -8.37 -2.31 6.77
C ARG A 102 -7.75 -2.75 8.10
N ASN A 103 -6.51 -3.24 8.05
CA ASN A 103 -5.81 -3.80 9.19
C ASN A 103 -5.00 -2.75 9.98
N SER A 104 -4.73 -1.59 9.39
CA SER A 104 -4.01 -0.51 10.06
C SER A 104 -4.88 0.14 11.16
N SER A 105 -4.45 0.04 12.41
CA SER A 105 -5.17 0.57 13.58
C SER A 105 -4.84 2.03 13.91
N THR A 106 -3.75 2.58 13.35
CA THR A 106 -3.17 3.85 13.80
C THR A 106 -3.14 4.96 12.74
N SER A 107 -3.03 4.64 11.45
CA SER A 107 -2.73 5.64 10.40
C SER A 107 -3.95 6.15 9.63
N PHE A 108 -5.10 5.48 9.72
CA PHE A 108 -6.31 5.77 8.93
C PHE A 108 -7.56 6.01 9.78
N LYS A 109 -7.41 6.70 10.93
CA LYS A 109 -8.53 7.23 11.72
C LYS A 109 -9.43 8.10 10.82
N GLY A 110 -10.52 7.54 10.32
CA GLY A 110 -11.49 8.23 9.47
C GLY A 110 -11.99 7.42 8.27
N ILE A 111 -11.22 6.44 7.79
CA ILE A 111 -11.73 5.54 6.74
C ILE A 111 -12.69 4.53 7.39
N ARG A 112 -13.94 4.53 6.93
CA ARG A 112 -14.95 3.57 7.39
C ARG A 112 -14.58 2.17 6.89
N LYS A 113 -14.52 1.17 7.77
CA LYS A 113 -14.25 -0.24 7.37
C LYS A 113 -15.21 -0.73 6.29
N VAL A 114 -16.48 -0.33 6.39
CA VAL A 114 -17.53 -0.62 5.41
C VAL A 114 -17.18 -0.12 4.00
N LEU A 115 -16.48 1.02 3.88
CA LEU A 115 -16.02 1.54 2.58
C LEU A 115 -14.97 0.61 1.96
N ILE A 116 -14.02 0.16 2.77
CA ILE A 116 -12.97 -0.77 2.32
C ILE A 116 -13.54 -2.14 1.97
N ASP A 117 -14.46 -2.67 2.79
CA ASP A 117 -15.14 -3.93 2.51
C ASP A 117 -15.95 -3.83 1.21
N THR A 118 -16.66 -2.71 0.98
CA THR A 118 -17.39 -2.46 -0.29
C THR A 118 -16.47 -2.45 -1.51
N LEU A 119 -15.27 -1.86 -1.40
CA LEU A 119 -14.29 -1.83 -2.47
C LEU A 119 -13.67 -3.21 -2.74
N LEU A 120 -13.40 -3.99 -1.69
CA LEU A 120 -12.93 -5.36 -1.83
C LEU A 120 -13.97 -6.24 -2.52
N ASP A 121 -15.22 -6.19 -2.03
CA ASP A 121 -16.34 -6.97 -2.58
C ASP A 121 -16.63 -6.59 -4.05
N GLY A 122 -16.62 -5.29 -4.37
CA GLY A 122 -16.84 -4.80 -5.72
C GLY A 122 -15.72 -5.24 -6.68
N TYR A 123 -14.47 -5.19 -6.25
CA TYR A 123 -13.34 -5.67 -7.05
C TYR A 123 -13.38 -7.18 -7.28
N GLU A 124 -13.65 -7.96 -6.24
CA GLU A 124 -13.78 -9.42 -6.33
C GLU A 124 -14.94 -9.80 -7.25
N SER A 125 -16.08 -9.15 -7.09
CA SER A 125 -17.26 -9.33 -7.94
C SER A 125 -16.95 -9.01 -9.40
N ALA A 126 -16.25 -7.90 -9.68
CA ALA A 126 -15.91 -7.49 -11.04
C ALA A 126 -14.92 -8.45 -11.72
N ARG A 127 -13.86 -8.87 -11.01
CA ARG A 127 -12.74 -9.63 -11.58
C ARG A 127 -12.94 -11.14 -11.59
N TYR A 128 -13.55 -11.68 -10.54
CA TYR A 128 -13.65 -13.12 -10.31
C TYR A 128 -15.08 -13.61 -10.12
N GLY A 129 -16.02 -12.72 -9.80
CA GLY A 129 -17.41 -13.08 -9.55
C GLY A 129 -18.10 -13.64 -10.79
N THR A 130 -18.97 -14.63 -10.59
CA THR A 130 -19.82 -15.23 -11.64
C THR A 130 -21.22 -14.61 -11.74
N GLY A 131 -21.58 -13.75 -10.77
CA GLY A 131 -22.90 -13.11 -10.69
C GLY A 131 -23.10 -11.93 -11.66
N VAL A 132 -24.23 -11.25 -11.52
CA VAL A 132 -24.52 -10.01 -12.25
C VAL A 132 -23.63 -8.89 -11.71
N PHE A 133 -23.00 -8.14 -12.63
CA PHE A 133 -22.25 -6.94 -12.33
C PHE A 133 -22.51 -5.96 -13.46
N GLY A 134 -23.54 -5.13 -13.27
CA GLY A 134 -24.04 -4.17 -14.22
C GLY A 134 -23.82 -2.72 -13.76
N LYS A 135 -24.67 -1.82 -14.25
CA LYS A 135 -24.59 -0.38 -13.99
C LYS A 135 -24.67 -0.04 -12.50
N THR A 136 -25.58 -0.71 -11.79
CA THR A 136 -25.85 -0.48 -10.36
C THR A 136 -24.65 -0.83 -9.51
N GLU A 137 -24.04 -1.99 -9.74
CA GLU A 137 -22.85 -2.45 -9.00
C GLU A 137 -21.65 -1.57 -9.35
N TYR A 138 -21.49 -1.22 -10.62
CA TYR A 138 -20.42 -0.33 -11.07
C TYR A 138 -20.51 1.06 -10.42
N LEU A 139 -21.67 1.71 -10.42
CA LEU A 139 -21.83 3.05 -9.86
C LEU A 139 -21.53 3.06 -8.35
N LYS A 140 -22.00 2.04 -7.62
CA LYS A 140 -21.69 1.88 -6.20
C LYS A 140 -20.18 1.73 -5.96
N TYR A 141 -19.51 0.96 -6.82
CA TYR A 141 -18.07 0.76 -6.75
C TYR A 141 -17.27 2.04 -7.08
N GLU A 142 -17.68 2.75 -8.13
CA GLU A 142 -17.08 4.02 -8.56
C GLU A 142 -17.25 5.12 -7.50
N GLU A 143 -18.43 5.22 -6.88
CA GLU A 143 -18.69 6.14 -5.77
C GLU A 143 -17.75 5.85 -4.58
N ALA A 144 -17.61 4.58 -4.21
CA ALA A 144 -16.71 4.17 -3.14
C ALA A 144 -15.23 4.48 -3.47
N LEU A 145 -14.81 4.31 -4.74
CA LEU A 145 -13.47 4.66 -5.19
C LEU A 145 -13.22 6.17 -5.06
N ASN A 146 -14.18 6.98 -5.49
CA ASN A 146 -14.10 8.43 -5.39
C ASN A 146 -14.09 8.91 -3.94
N GLU A 147 -14.90 8.31 -3.06
CA GLU A 147 -14.89 8.62 -1.63
C GLU A 147 -13.50 8.33 -1.03
N LEU A 148 -12.93 7.15 -1.31
CA LEU A 148 -11.59 6.80 -0.84
C LEU A 148 -10.53 7.78 -1.37
N ALA A 149 -10.57 8.12 -2.66
CA ALA A 149 -9.67 9.10 -3.27
C ALA A 149 -9.79 10.48 -2.60
N ASN A 150 -11.00 10.93 -2.28
CA ASN A 150 -11.20 12.22 -1.61
C ASN A 150 -10.63 12.22 -0.19
N ILE A 151 -10.81 11.14 0.57
CA ILE A 151 -10.24 11.02 1.92
C ILE A 151 -8.71 11.01 1.89
N THR A 152 -8.10 10.30 0.93
CA THR A 152 -6.64 10.25 0.80
C THR A 152 -6.06 11.59 0.36
N LYS A 153 -6.69 12.28 -0.59
CA LYS A 153 -6.31 13.65 -1.03
C LYS A 153 -6.41 14.68 0.11
N ALA A 154 -7.51 14.69 0.86
CA ALA A 154 -7.71 15.62 1.98
C ALA A 154 -6.60 15.50 3.04
N ARG A 155 -6.09 14.28 3.26
CA ARG A 155 -4.99 14.03 4.19
C ARG A 155 -3.63 14.51 3.65
N GLY A 156 -3.36 14.30 2.36
CA GLY A 156 -2.13 14.79 1.71
C GLY A 156 -1.99 16.31 1.82
N GLY A 157 -3.09 17.06 1.66
CA GLY A 157 -3.10 18.52 1.80
C GLY A 157 -2.97 19.02 3.25
N SER A 158 -3.44 18.27 4.24
CA SER A 158 -3.36 18.65 5.66
C SER A 158 -1.93 18.60 6.20
N SER A 159 -1.13 17.63 5.78
CA SER A 159 0.25 17.47 6.27
C SER A 159 1.21 18.56 5.76
N GLN A 160 0.90 19.16 4.59
CA GLN A 160 1.68 20.25 4.02
C GLN A 160 1.40 21.61 4.69
N ARG A 161 0.16 21.84 5.16
CA ARG A 161 -0.22 23.07 5.87
C ARG A 161 0.46 23.19 7.24
N GLN A 162 0.60 22.09 7.98
CA GLN A 162 1.24 22.13 9.31
C GLN A 162 2.73 22.50 9.25
N HIS A 163 3.46 22.15 8.19
CA HIS A 163 4.85 22.59 8.04
C HIS A 163 4.97 24.08 7.67
N GLN A 164 4.02 24.66 6.94
CA GLN A 164 4.08 26.08 6.54
C GLN A 164 3.56 27.03 7.63
N SER A 165 2.62 26.59 8.47
CA SER A 165 2.13 27.40 9.59
C SER A 165 3.21 27.60 10.66
N ALA A 166 4.01 26.57 10.95
CA ALA A 166 5.08 26.66 11.94
C ALA A 166 6.27 27.56 11.54
N VAL A 167 6.44 27.84 10.24
CA VAL A 167 7.49 28.73 9.73
C VAL A 167 7.06 30.20 9.75
N LYS A 168 5.76 30.48 9.62
CA LYS A 168 5.22 31.85 9.66
C LYS A 168 5.23 32.45 11.07
N ASP A 169 5.15 31.62 12.11
CA ASP A 169 5.22 32.08 13.51
C ASP A 169 6.64 32.49 13.96
N LEU A 170 7.68 32.17 13.16
CA LEU A 170 9.07 32.52 13.48
C LEU A 170 9.57 33.80 12.79
N THR A 171 8.76 34.48 12.00
CA THR A 171 9.17 35.70 11.26
C THR A 171 8.47 36.99 11.68
N LEU A 172 7.59 36.96 12.68
CA LEU A 172 7.00 38.18 13.24
C LEU A 172 7.83 38.65 14.45
N SER A 173 8.99 39.27 14.16
CA SER A 173 9.70 40.13 15.09
C SER A 173 9.29 41.59 14.81
N PRO A 174 8.88 42.39 15.81
CA PRO A 174 8.44 43.75 15.59
C PRO A 174 9.64 44.64 15.23
N GLU A 175 9.48 45.32 14.10
CA GLU A 175 10.30 46.42 13.60
C GLU A 175 10.32 47.57 14.62
N VAL A 176 11.50 47.88 15.19
CA VAL A 176 11.76 49.16 15.85
C VAL A 176 13.15 49.67 15.47
N SER A 177 13.14 50.90 15.00
CA SER A 177 14.19 51.79 14.50
C SER A 177 15.24 52.23 15.54
N ASN A 178 16.50 52.30 15.08
CA ASN A 178 17.49 53.40 15.22
C ASN A 178 18.92 52.97 15.63
N PRO A 179 19.99 53.64 15.12
CA PRO A 179 21.38 53.25 15.34
C PRO A 179 22.06 54.11 16.41
N THR A 180 22.72 53.53 17.43
CA THR A 180 23.64 54.31 18.28
C THR A 180 24.71 53.47 18.99
N THR A 181 25.98 53.80 18.68
CA THR A 181 27.23 53.77 19.46
C THR A 181 27.42 52.71 20.57
N ILE A 182 28.45 51.88 20.36
CA ILE A 182 29.02 50.92 21.32
C ILE A 182 29.61 51.67 22.53
N GLN A 183 29.01 51.48 23.70
CA GLN A 183 29.67 51.76 24.97
C GLN A 183 29.92 50.45 25.71
N VAL A 184 31.20 50.20 26.01
CA VAL A 184 31.67 49.07 26.79
C VAL A 184 31.54 49.47 28.27
N THR A 185 30.59 48.87 28.98
CA THR A 185 30.47 49.01 30.43
C THR A 185 30.55 47.63 31.06
N TYR A 186 31.66 47.38 31.74
CA TYR A 186 31.83 46.23 32.62
C TYR A 186 31.14 46.52 33.95
N LEU A 187 30.26 45.63 34.41
CA LEU A 187 29.90 45.55 35.83
C LEU A 187 29.91 44.08 36.28
N PRO A 188 30.52 43.76 37.44
CA PRO A 188 30.56 42.42 38.00
C PRO A 188 29.39 42.22 38.97
N SER A 189 28.81 41.01 39.02
CA SER A 189 28.31 40.44 40.28
C SER A 189 27.82 39.01 40.09
N SER A 190 28.30 38.14 40.96
CA SER A 190 27.94 36.75 41.11
C SER A 190 26.53 36.59 41.67
N GLN A 191 25.65 35.82 41.02
CA GLN A 191 24.73 34.91 41.72
C GLN A 191 24.05 33.89 40.79
N LYS A 192 23.76 32.74 41.38
CA LYS A 192 23.54 31.43 40.78
C LYS A 192 22.17 31.34 40.09
N SER A 193 22.14 30.80 38.87
CA SER A 193 20.93 30.17 38.32
C SER A 193 21.29 28.95 37.47
N LYS A 194 20.71 27.81 37.83
CA LYS A 194 20.95 26.48 37.25
C LYS A 194 20.28 26.39 35.89
N ARG A 195 21.07 26.60 34.82
CA ARG A 195 20.67 26.23 33.45
C ARG A 195 20.86 24.73 33.27
N ALA A 196 19.77 23.98 33.19
CA ALA A 196 19.81 22.61 32.70
C ALA A 196 20.13 22.63 31.20
N LYS A 197 21.39 22.42 30.84
CA LYS A 197 21.77 22.03 29.48
C LYS A 197 21.63 20.51 29.43
N HIS A 198 20.48 20.00 28.97
CA HIS A 198 20.37 18.60 28.61
C HIS A 198 21.15 18.42 27.29
N PHE A 199 22.45 18.21 27.42
CA PHE A 199 23.33 17.83 26.32
C PHE A 199 22.86 16.46 25.85
N LEU A 200 22.33 16.38 24.63
CA LEU A 200 22.09 15.10 23.97
C LEU A 200 23.48 14.59 23.55
N GLU A 201 24.08 13.75 24.39
CA GLU A 201 25.29 12.99 24.02
C GLU A 201 24.95 12.10 22.82
N LEU A 202 25.39 12.52 21.65
CA LEU A 202 25.48 11.64 20.48
C LEU A 202 26.60 10.63 20.77
N LYS A 203 26.23 9.45 21.27
CA LYS A 203 27.18 8.33 21.36
C LYS A 203 27.64 7.95 19.96
N SER A 204 28.96 7.94 19.79
CA SER A 204 29.70 7.44 18.63
C SER A 204 29.20 6.04 18.22
N PHE A 205 28.95 5.85 16.92
CA PHE A 205 28.42 4.62 16.31
C PHE A 205 29.41 3.42 16.32
N LYS A 206 30.53 3.50 17.04
CA LYS A 206 31.66 2.58 16.89
C LYS A 206 31.81 1.51 17.99
N ASP A 207 30.98 1.52 19.04
CA ASP A 207 31.17 0.63 20.20
C ASP A 207 30.20 -0.58 20.29
N ASN A 208 29.36 -0.81 19.28
CA ASN A 208 28.33 -1.87 19.34
C ASN A 208 28.71 -3.23 18.72
N TYR A 209 30.01 -3.54 18.58
CA TYR A 209 30.45 -4.84 18.05
C TYR A 209 30.89 -5.88 19.10
N ASN A 210 30.97 -5.53 20.39
CA ASN A 210 31.49 -6.45 21.42
C ASN A 210 30.45 -7.04 22.38
N THR A 211 29.15 -6.84 22.15
CA THR A 211 28.09 -7.37 23.04
C THR A 211 27.40 -8.63 22.50
N LEU A 212 27.73 -9.08 21.27
CA LEU A 212 27.12 -10.27 20.65
C LEU A 212 27.90 -11.58 20.81
N GLU A 213 29.08 -11.60 21.45
CA GLU A 213 29.76 -12.86 21.79
C GLU A 213 29.56 -13.31 23.25
N SER A 214 29.21 -12.41 24.19
CA SER A 214 29.06 -12.80 25.61
C SER A 214 27.70 -13.41 25.98
N THR A 215 26.73 -13.47 25.06
CA THR A 215 25.43 -14.13 25.31
C THR A 215 25.33 -15.55 24.71
N LEU A 216 26.30 -15.97 23.89
CA LEU A 216 26.36 -17.34 23.35
C LEU A 216 27.20 -18.30 24.21
N SER A 217 28.18 -17.80 24.99
CA SER A 217 29.00 -18.66 25.86
C SER A 217 28.42 -18.93 27.25
N ARG A 218 27.26 -18.38 27.61
CA ARG A 218 26.60 -18.63 28.92
C ARG A 218 25.41 -19.61 28.86
N ARG A 219 25.18 -20.25 27.72
CA ARG A 219 24.07 -21.22 27.55
C ARG A 219 24.50 -22.62 27.08
N MET A 220 25.80 -22.92 27.11
CA MET A 220 26.35 -24.26 26.83
C MET A 220 27.24 -24.82 27.97
N GLY A 221 27.21 -24.22 29.16
CA GLY A 221 28.07 -24.61 30.29
C GLY A 221 27.34 -25.14 31.54
N MET A 222 26.06 -25.50 31.46
CA MET A 222 25.31 -26.02 32.61
C MET A 222 24.48 -27.26 32.24
N LEU A 223 25.11 -28.24 31.60
CA LEU A 223 24.56 -29.60 31.44
C LEU A 223 25.69 -30.66 31.45
N GLU A 224 26.70 -30.45 32.29
CA GLU A 224 27.52 -31.56 32.79
C GLU A 224 27.79 -31.34 34.28
N GLN A 225 27.66 -32.43 35.04
CA GLN A 225 27.95 -32.59 36.47
C GLN A 225 26.81 -32.21 37.43
N GLY A 226 25.89 -33.16 37.58
CA GLY A 226 25.22 -33.45 38.84
C GLY A 226 25.19 -34.96 39.02
N SER A 227 26.22 -35.49 39.68
CA SER A 227 26.19 -36.80 40.36
C SER A 227 25.17 -36.79 41.48
#